data_AF-A0A7J5F336-F1
#
_entry.id   AF-A0A7J5F336-F1
#
_cell.length_a   1.000
_cell.length_b   1.000
_cell.length_c   1.000
_cell.angle_alpha   90.00
_cell.angle_beta   90.00
_cell.angle_gamma   90.00
#
_symmetry.space_group_name_H-M   'P 1'
#
loop_
_entity.id
_entity.type
_entity.pdbx_description
1 polymer ?
#
loop_
_entity_poly.entity_id
_entity_poly.type
_entity_poly.pdbx_seq_one_letter_code
_entity_poly.pdbx_strand_id
1 'polypeptide(L)'
;MAPRHPKATTVAEYLSRQPKDVRAAFERIRRTVKSVAPEASERISYGMPTFFVEKALLGYAAHAKHCSIFPWSGLTLRTLRDELSDFSTSAGTVRFTPERPIPAALLKRILKARLAEIRSGMTRTAVNRAWSELPEGLSAPARRALAGAKITTLKELRSRKEPEIAALHGMGPKALAQLRAALKKAGLAYKK
;
A
#
# COMPACT_ATOMS: atom_id res chain seq x y z
N MET A 1 5.71 -36.18 7.07
CA MET A 1 5.54 -34.74 7.32
C MET A 1 6.75 -34.25 8.10
N ALA A 2 7.51 -33.28 7.61
CA ALA A 2 8.62 -32.69 8.37
C ALA A 2 8.07 -32.09 9.69
N PRO A 3 8.81 -32.15 10.81
CA PRO A 3 8.35 -31.60 12.08
C PRO A 3 8.06 -30.11 11.91
N ARG A 4 6.84 -29.68 12.29
CA ARG A 4 6.50 -28.26 12.37
C ARG A 4 7.32 -27.65 13.49
N HIS A 5 8.35 -26.88 13.14
CA HIS A 5 9.06 -26.08 14.14
C HIS A 5 8.08 -25.18 14.89
N PRO A 6 8.22 -25.03 16.21
CA PRO A 6 7.36 -24.15 16.99
C PRO A 6 7.42 -22.73 16.43
N LYS A 7 6.29 -22.02 16.38
CA LYS A 7 6.26 -20.63 15.89
C LYS A 7 7.09 -19.75 16.82
N ALA A 8 7.93 -18.89 16.25
CA ALA A 8 8.68 -17.91 17.04
C ALA A 8 7.71 -16.97 17.78
N THR A 9 8.01 -16.68 19.04
CA THR A 9 7.18 -15.81 19.89
C THR A 9 7.71 -14.38 19.92
N THR A 10 8.99 -14.18 19.57
CA THR A 10 9.63 -12.86 19.47
C THR A 10 10.23 -12.61 18.09
N VAL A 11 10.41 -11.34 17.74
CA VAL A 11 11.06 -10.92 16.48
C VAL A 11 12.53 -11.33 16.46
N ALA A 12 13.22 -11.21 17.59
CA ALA A 12 14.63 -11.60 17.70
C ALA A 12 14.81 -13.11 17.44
N GLU A 13 13.95 -13.94 18.03
CA GLU A 13 13.92 -15.38 17.77
C GLU A 13 13.56 -15.70 16.32
N TYR A 14 12.60 -14.98 15.72
CA TYR A 14 12.26 -15.18 14.32
C TYR A 14 13.48 -14.92 13.41
N LEU A 15 14.21 -13.82 13.65
CA LEU A 15 15.37 -13.42 12.85
C LEU A 15 16.59 -14.33 13.07
N SER A 16 16.80 -14.84 14.28
CA SER A 16 17.92 -15.73 14.59
C SER A 16 17.84 -17.06 13.85
N ARG A 17 16.61 -17.52 13.55
CA ARG A 17 16.32 -18.73 12.77
C ARG A 17 16.49 -18.55 11.26
N GLN A 18 16.67 -17.32 10.77
CA GLN A 18 16.82 -17.07 9.34
C GLN A 18 18.26 -17.21 8.87
N PRO A 19 18.47 -17.69 7.62
CA PRO A 19 19.74 -17.57 6.90
C PRO A 19 20.28 -16.13 6.89
N LYS A 20 21.60 -15.98 6.73
CA LYS A 20 22.31 -14.68 6.86
C LYS A 20 21.83 -13.65 5.83
N ASP A 21 21.65 -14.06 4.59
CA ASP A 21 21.14 -13.27 3.46
C ASP A 21 19.68 -12.81 3.69
N VAL A 22 18.81 -13.72 4.12
CA VAL A 22 17.42 -13.42 4.48
C VAL A 22 17.36 -12.43 5.65
N ARG A 23 18.18 -12.65 6.68
CA ARG A 23 18.29 -11.74 7.82
C ARG A 23 18.73 -10.35 7.38
N ALA A 24 19.76 -10.25 6.54
CA ALA A 24 20.23 -8.98 6.01
C ALA A 24 19.15 -8.25 5.20
N ALA A 25 18.36 -8.98 4.41
CA ALA A 25 17.24 -8.42 3.66
C ALA A 25 16.14 -7.88 4.60
N PHE A 26 15.79 -8.60 5.66
CA PHE A 26 14.82 -8.14 6.66
C PHE A 26 15.34 -6.95 7.46
N GLU A 27 16.62 -6.90 7.82
CA GLU A 27 17.19 -5.73 8.49
C GLU A 27 17.13 -4.47 7.61
N ARG A 28 17.30 -4.59 6.29
CA ARG A 28 17.07 -3.46 5.35
C ARG A 28 15.62 -2.98 5.41
N ILE A 29 14.66 -3.91 5.47
CA ILE A 29 13.23 -3.57 5.65
C ILE A 29 13.04 -2.84 6.98
N ARG A 30 13.53 -3.40 8.10
CA ARG A 30 13.39 -2.80 9.45
C ARG A 30 13.97 -1.39 9.50
N ARG A 31 15.18 -1.17 8.96
CA ARG A 31 15.78 0.17 8.85
C ARG A 31 14.91 1.13 8.04
N THR A 32 14.37 0.67 6.92
CA THR A 32 13.51 1.50 6.07
C THR A 32 12.21 1.86 6.80
N VAL A 33 11.57 0.92 7.48
CA VAL A 33 10.36 1.18 8.27
C VAL A 33 10.65 2.19 9.36
N LYS A 34 11.71 2.00 10.15
CA LYS A 34 12.08 2.95 11.22
C LYS A 34 12.44 4.34 10.71
N SER A 35 12.95 4.45 9.47
CA SER A 35 13.18 5.78 8.84
C SER A 35 11.89 6.50 8.41
N VAL A 36 10.80 5.77 8.16
CA VAL A 36 9.53 6.34 7.65
C VAL A 36 8.50 6.50 8.76
N ALA A 37 8.48 5.57 9.71
CA ALA A 37 7.61 5.54 10.88
C ALA A 37 8.42 5.13 12.12
N PRO A 38 9.20 6.06 12.71
CA PRO A 38 9.92 5.81 13.96
C PRO A 38 9.00 5.32 15.09
N GLU A 39 7.74 5.76 15.10
CA GLU A 39 6.70 5.41 16.05
C GLU A 39 6.20 3.95 15.92
N ALA A 40 6.51 3.27 14.82
CA ALA A 40 6.00 1.94 14.57
C ALA A 40 6.52 0.92 15.59
N SER A 41 5.61 0.19 16.24
CA SER A 41 5.96 -0.93 17.12
C SER A 41 6.08 -2.22 16.32
N GLU A 42 7.04 -3.08 16.68
CA GLU A 42 7.33 -4.34 15.98
C GLU A 42 7.02 -5.53 16.89
N ARG A 43 6.16 -6.45 16.44
CA ARG A 43 5.78 -7.66 17.20
C ARG A 43 5.50 -8.83 16.28
N ILE A 44 5.48 -10.05 16.83
CA ILE A 44 4.99 -11.21 16.08
C ILE A 44 3.48 -11.11 15.94
N SER A 45 2.99 -11.21 14.71
CA SER A 45 1.57 -11.30 14.36
C SER A 45 1.41 -12.27 13.20
N TYR A 46 0.41 -13.14 13.26
CA TYR A 46 0.22 -14.22 12.27
C TYR A 46 1.47 -15.11 12.06
N GLY A 47 2.34 -15.22 13.09
CA GLY A 47 3.58 -16.02 13.02
C GLY A 47 4.74 -15.34 12.27
N MET A 48 4.65 -14.04 11.99
CA MET A 48 5.71 -13.28 11.34
C MET A 48 5.93 -11.91 12.02
N PRO A 49 7.12 -11.32 11.93
CA PRO A 49 7.34 -9.94 12.35
C PRO A 49 6.44 -8.98 11.59
N THR A 50 5.78 -8.10 12.34
CA THR A 50 4.86 -7.10 11.80
C THR A 50 4.99 -5.78 12.56
N PHE A 51 5.10 -4.69 11.80
CA PHE A 51 5.08 -3.32 12.26
C PHE A 51 3.65 -2.79 12.34
N PHE A 52 3.35 -2.05 13.40
CA PHE A 52 2.06 -1.43 13.68
C PHE A 52 2.19 0.07 13.93
N VAL A 53 1.29 0.83 13.33
CA VAL A 53 0.98 2.24 13.65
C VAL A 53 -0.53 2.31 13.71
N GLU A 54 -1.13 2.23 14.90
CA GLU A 54 -2.58 2.01 15.14
C GLU A 54 -3.14 0.69 14.56
N LYS A 55 -2.90 0.43 13.28
CA LYS A 55 -3.18 -0.79 12.51
C LYS A 55 -1.88 -1.39 11.98
N ALA A 56 -1.96 -2.60 11.41
CA ALA A 56 -0.82 -3.23 10.74
C ALA A 56 -0.34 -2.38 9.55
N LEU A 57 0.93 -1.98 9.61
CA LEU A 57 1.62 -1.17 8.61
C LEU A 57 2.34 -2.05 7.59
N LEU A 58 3.25 -2.90 8.07
CA LEU A 58 4.05 -3.78 7.22
C LEU A 58 4.53 -4.98 8.02
N GLY A 59 4.34 -6.15 7.49
CA GLY A 59 4.93 -7.39 8.00
C GLY A 59 5.70 -8.07 6.89
N TYR A 60 6.59 -8.97 7.30
CA TYR A 60 7.52 -9.63 6.40
C TYR A 60 7.77 -11.06 6.85
N ALA A 61 7.95 -11.96 5.89
CA ALA A 61 8.13 -13.38 6.16
C ALA A 61 9.12 -14.02 5.18
N ALA A 62 9.85 -15.02 5.67
CA ALA A 62 10.66 -15.92 4.88
C ALA A 62 9.83 -17.13 4.44
N HIS A 63 10.05 -17.57 3.20
CA HIS A 63 9.53 -18.79 2.62
C HIS A 63 10.67 -19.59 2.00
N ALA A 64 10.42 -20.84 1.62
CA ALA A 64 11.46 -21.76 1.13
C ALA A 64 12.25 -21.24 -0.09
N LYS A 65 11.64 -20.39 -0.94
CA LYS A 65 12.26 -19.88 -2.18
C LYS A 65 12.27 -18.37 -2.31
N HIS A 66 11.67 -17.65 -1.38
CA HIS A 66 11.51 -16.19 -1.48
C HIS A 66 11.20 -15.58 -0.11
N CYS A 67 11.30 -14.26 -0.05
CA CYS A 67 10.76 -13.45 1.02
C CYS A 67 9.49 -12.75 0.56
N SER A 68 8.62 -12.41 1.51
CA SER A 68 7.41 -11.65 1.26
C SER A 68 7.37 -10.44 2.17
N ILE A 69 6.91 -9.30 1.63
CA ILE A 69 6.31 -8.25 2.44
C ILE A 69 4.81 -8.26 2.22
N PHE A 70 4.08 -7.85 3.24
CA PHE A 70 2.66 -7.58 3.12
C PHE A 70 2.42 -6.13 3.58
N PRO A 71 1.69 -5.31 2.82
CA PRO A 71 1.28 -3.98 3.30
C PRO A 71 -0.13 -3.95 3.89
N TRP A 72 -0.80 -5.11 4.01
CA TRP A 72 -2.18 -5.22 4.53
C TRP A 72 -3.21 -4.40 3.73
N SER A 73 -2.88 -4.02 2.50
CA SER A 73 -3.70 -3.17 1.65
C SER A 73 -3.50 -3.51 0.17
N GLY A 74 -4.54 -4.10 -0.43
CA GLY A 74 -4.59 -4.29 -1.88
C GLY A 74 -4.71 -2.99 -2.66
N LEU A 75 -5.22 -1.94 -2.02
CA LEU A 75 -5.19 -0.61 -2.59
C LEU A 75 -3.76 -0.13 -2.79
N THR A 76 -2.96 -0.16 -1.71
CA THR A 76 -1.57 0.33 -1.74
C THR A 76 -0.77 -0.34 -2.85
N LEU A 77 -0.97 -1.65 -3.07
CA LEU A 77 -0.30 -2.36 -4.16
C LEU A 77 -0.86 -2.01 -5.53
N ARG A 78 -2.18 -1.82 -5.66
CA ARG A 78 -2.78 -1.43 -6.95
C ARG A 78 -2.36 -0.02 -7.39
N THR A 79 -2.14 0.92 -6.48
CA THR A 79 -1.68 2.28 -6.82
C THR A 79 -0.21 2.34 -7.21
N LEU A 80 0.57 1.33 -6.82
CA LEU A 80 2.00 1.21 -7.11
C LEU A 80 2.28 0.09 -8.13
N ARG A 81 1.27 -0.39 -8.85
CA ARG A 81 1.37 -1.55 -9.75
C ARG A 81 2.49 -1.40 -10.78
N ASP A 82 2.60 -0.23 -11.40
CA ASP A 82 3.59 0.02 -12.46
C ASP A 82 5.03 -0.06 -11.90
N GLU A 83 5.23 0.34 -10.65
CA GLU A 83 6.54 0.27 -9.98
C GLU A 83 6.86 -1.13 -9.44
N LEU A 84 5.84 -1.96 -9.33
CA LEU A 84 5.91 -3.34 -8.85
C LEU A 84 5.92 -4.35 -10.01
N SER A 85 5.95 -3.91 -11.27
CA SER A 85 5.92 -4.77 -12.46
C SER A 85 7.01 -5.84 -12.45
N ASP A 86 8.14 -5.51 -11.84
CA ASP A 86 9.33 -6.33 -11.70
C ASP A 86 9.22 -7.42 -10.63
N PHE A 87 8.20 -7.35 -9.77
CA PHE A 87 8.00 -8.24 -8.64
C PHE A 87 6.75 -9.08 -8.80
N SER A 88 6.80 -10.32 -8.29
CA SER A 88 5.59 -11.14 -8.17
C SER A 88 4.71 -10.57 -7.05
N THR A 89 3.49 -10.17 -7.40
CA THR A 89 2.54 -9.57 -6.46
C THR A 89 1.22 -10.34 -6.38
N SER A 90 0.51 -10.18 -5.27
CA SER A 90 -0.88 -10.60 -5.08
C SER A 90 -1.67 -9.45 -4.43
N ALA A 91 -2.96 -9.65 -4.13
CA ALA A 91 -3.84 -8.62 -3.55
C ALA A 91 -3.37 -8.03 -2.21
N GLY A 92 -2.30 -8.53 -1.59
CA GLY A 92 -1.72 -7.92 -0.40
C GLY A 92 -0.25 -8.26 -0.17
N THR A 93 0.41 -8.88 -1.14
CA THR A 93 1.77 -9.42 -0.97
C THR A 93 2.66 -8.96 -2.11
N VAL A 94 3.92 -8.64 -1.79
CA VAL A 94 5.01 -8.50 -2.75
C VAL A 94 6.07 -9.53 -2.39
N ARG A 95 6.43 -10.38 -3.36
CA ARG A 95 7.48 -11.38 -3.20
C ARG A 95 8.79 -10.87 -3.80
N PHE A 96 9.88 -11.14 -3.13
CA PHE A 96 11.23 -10.74 -3.52
C PHE A 96 12.25 -11.78 -3.04
N THR A 97 13.51 -11.68 -3.44
CA THR A 97 14.60 -12.53 -2.92
C THR A 97 15.71 -11.66 -2.30
N PRO A 98 16.59 -12.22 -1.46
CA PRO A 98 17.73 -11.46 -0.93
C PRO A 98 18.64 -10.86 -2.02
N GLU A 99 18.77 -11.55 -3.17
CA GLU A 99 19.55 -11.15 -4.34
C GLU A 99 18.84 -10.06 -5.14
N ARG A 100 17.50 -10.12 -5.20
CA ARG A 100 16.66 -9.09 -5.82
C ARG A 100 15.77 -8.42 -4.77
N PRO A 101 16.36 -7.61 -3.86
CA PRO A 101 15.62 -6.97 -2.79
C PRO A 101 14.69 -5.88 -3.33
N ILE A 102 13.65 -5.56 -2.58
CA ILE A 102 12.80 -4.40 -2.88
C ILE A 102 13.65 -3.13 -2.72
N PRO A 103 13.76 -2.27 -3.75
CA PRO A 103 14.50 -1.03 -3.67
C PRO A 103 13.99 -0.16 -2.52
N ALA A 104 14.90 0.45 -1.77
CA ALA A 104 14.53 1.25 -0.59
C ALA A 104 13.55 2.38 -0.95
N ALA A 105 13.69 3.00 -2.13
CA ALA A 105 12.77 4.02 -2.61
C ALA A 105 11.35 3.49 -2.80
N LEU A 106 11.20 2.30 -3.41
CA LEU A 106 9.90 1.65 -3.60
C LEU A 106 9.28 1.25 -2.26
N LEU A 107 10.06 0.66 -1.35
CA LEU A 107 9.59 0.32 -0.02
C LEU A 107 9.11 1.55 0.77
N LYS A 108 9.84 2.68 0.69
CA LYS A 108 9.41 3.96 1.29
C LYS A 108 8.07 4.43 0.71
N ARG A 109 7.85 4.28 -0.60
CA ARG A 109 6.57 4.67 -1.24
C ARG A 109 5.41 3.80 -0.77
N ILE A 110 5.62 2.49 -0.65
CA ILE A 110 4.64 1.55 -0.09
C ILE A 110 4.27 1.95 1.34
N LEU A 111 5.28 2.19 2.19
CA LEU A 111 5.07 2.56 3.59
C LEU A 111 4.33 3.89 3.74
N LYS A 112 4.72 4.92 2.98
CA LYS A 112 4.04 6.23 3.01
C LYS A 112 2.58 6.12 2.56
N ALA A 113 2.31 5.38 1.49
CA ALA A 113 0.95 5.16 1.01
C ALA A 113 0.09 4.43 2.06
N ARG A 114 0.65 3.38 2.68
CA ARG A 114 -0.07 2.62 3.72
C ARG A 114 -0.30 3.44 4.98
N LEU A 115 0.66 4.24 5.44
CA LEU A 115 0.49 5.16 6.56
C LEU A 115 -0.62 6.19 6.30
N ALA A 116 -0.63 6.79 5.11
CA ALA A 116 -1.68 7.73 4.74
C ALA A 116 -3.08 7.06 4.78
N GLU A 117 -3.19 5.81 4.31
CA GLU A 117 -4.42 5.03 4.39
C GLU A 117 -4.84 4.70 5.84
N ILE A 118 -3.89 4.33 6.71
CA ILE A 118 -4.18 4.08 8.13
C ILE A 118 -4.73 5.34 8.78
N ARG A 119 -4.03 6.47 8.61
CA ARG A 119 -4.36 7.77 9.21
C ARG A 119 -5.63 8.38 8.63
N SER A 120 -6.03 8.00 7.41
CA SER A 120 -7.30 8.47 6.84
C SER A 120 -8.53 7.80 7.49
N GLY A 121 -8.35 6.76 8.31
CA GLY A 121 -9.43 6.06 9.00
C GLY A 121 -10.32 5.21 8.11
N MET A 122 -10.07 5.17 6.79
CA MET A 122 -10.93 4.46 5.85
C MET A 122 -10.87 2.94 6.06
N THR A 123 -12.03 2.28 5.95
CA THR A 123 -12.11 0.83 5.99
C THR A 123 -11.73 0.22 4.64
N ARG A 124 -11.21 -1.01 4.63
CA ARG A 124 -10.90 -1.76 3.40
C ARG A 124 -12.11 -1.82 2.44
N THR A 125 -13.32 -1.90 3.00
CA THR A 125 -14.58 -1.91 2.26
C THR A 125 -14.89 -0.54 1.63
N ALA A 126 -14.76 0.55 2.39
CA ALA A 126 -14.93 1.90 1.87
C ALA A 126 -13.93 2.21 0.76
N VAL A 127 -12.67 1.82 0.96
CA VAL A 127 -11.62 1.88 -0.06
C VAL A 127 -12.02 1.07 -1.30
N ASN A 128 -12.33 -0.22 -1.17
CA ASN A 128 -12.64 -1.03 -2.36
C ASN A 128 -13.86 -0.51 -3.14
N ARG A 129 -14.92 -0.05 -2.45
CA ARG A 129 -16.09 0.57 -3.07
C ARG A 129 -15.74 1.87 -3.80
N ALA A 130 -14.96 2.73 -3.16
CA ALA A 130 -14.47 3.96 -3.76
C ALA A 130 -13.78 3.73 -5.11
N TRP A 131 -12.93 2.70 -5.18
CA TRP A 131 -12.20 2.39 -6.40
C TRP A 131 -12.99 1.66 -7.48
N SER A 132 -14.11 1.01 -7.15
CA SER A 132 -15.04 0.52 -8.18
C SER A 132 -15.85 1.64 -8.81
N GLU A 133 -15.99 2.77 -8.11
CA GLU A 133 -16.79 3.91 -8.59
C GLU A 133 -15.95 4.94 -9.36
N LEU A 134 -14.64 5.07 -9.07
CA LEU A 134 -13.73 5.95 -9.81
C LEU A 134 -13.12 5.26 -11.05
N PRO A 135 -12.82 6.00 -12.13
CA PRO A 135 -12.33 5.42 -13.38
C PRO A 135 -10.97 4.70 -13.21
N GLU A 136 -10.90 3.44 -13.66
CA GLU A 136 -9.70 2.60 -13.57
C GLU A 136 -8.48 3.20 -14.30
N GLY A 137 -8.69 4.07 -15.30
CA GLY A 137 -7.62 4.69 -16.08
C GLY A 137 -6.87 5.84 -15.38
N LEU A 138 -7.23 6.24 -14.16
CA LEU A 138 -6.58 7.36 -13.46
C LEU A 138 -5.11 7.07 -13.16
N SER A 139 -4.25 8.07 -13.40
CA SER A 139 -2.81 7.99 -13.08
C SER A 139 -2.57 7.92 -11.57
N ALA A 140 -1.48 7.27 -11.14
CA ALA A 140 -1.14 7.18 -9.71
C ALA A 140 -1.08 8.55 -8.98
N PRO A 141 -0.59 9.66 -9.59
CA PRO A 141 -0.68 10.99 -9.01
C PRO A 141 -2.12 11.48 -8.80
N ALA A 142 -2.98 11.40 -9.83
CA ALA A 142 -4.38 11.83 -9.73
C ALA A 142 -5.16 11.02 -8.67
N ARG A 143 -4.86 9.72 -8.58
CA ARG A 143 -5.39 8.81 -7.56
C ARG A 143 -5.01 9.25 -6.14
N ARG A 144 -3.73 9.60 -5.91
CA ARG A 144 -3.25 10.09 -4.61
C ARG A 144 -3.86 11.44 -4.25
N ALA A 145 -3.99 12.33 -5.24
CA ALA A 145 -4.60 13.64 -5.09
C ALA A 145 -6.05 13.55 -4.57
N LEU A 146 -6.87 12.71 -5.20
CA LEU A 146 -8.26 12.47 -4.78
C LEU A 146 -8.33 11.87 -3.37
N ALA A 147 -7.52 10.85 -3.09
CA ALA A 147 -7.48 10.23 -1.78
C ALA A 147 -7.07 11.23 -0.67
N GLY A 148 -6.07 12.09 -0.93
CA GLY A 148 -5.65 13.15 -0.02
C GLY A 148 -6.75 14.19 0.22
N ALA A 149 -7.55 14.49 -0.81
CA ALA A 149 -8.72 15.36 -0.72
C ALA A 149 -9.96 14.68 -0.08
N LYS A 150 -9.82 13.42 0.37
CA LYS A 150 -10.92 12.58 0.88
C LYS A 150 -12.05 12.40 -0.15
N ILE A 151 -11.69 12.39 -1.43
CA ILE A 151 -12.62 12.14 -2.55
C ILE A 151 -12.34 10.73 -3.03
N THR A 152 -13.30 9.86 -2.78
CA THR A 152 -13.14 8.43 -3.02
C THR A 152 -14.30 7.87 -3.83
N THR A 153 -15.42 8.58 -3.95
CA THR A 153 -16.58 8.18 -4.76
C THR A 153 -16.97 9.24 -5.79
N LEU A 154 -17.77 8.86 -6.79
CA LEU A 154 -18.35 9.82 -7.74
C LEU A 154 -19.33 10.79 -7.05
N LYS A 155 -19.98 10.37 -5.96
CA LYS A 155 -20.88 11.24 -5.17
C LYS A 155 -20.12 12.34 -4.42
N GLU A 156 -19.00 12.00 -3.81
CA GLU A 156 -18.09 12.97 -3.19
C GLU A 156 -17.49 13.90 -4.23
N LEU A 157 -17.10 13.36 -5.38
CA LEU A 157 -16.57 14.13 -6.50
C LEU A 157 -17.60 15.14 -7.05
N ARG A 158 -18.85 14.73 -7.23
CA ARG A 158 -19.97 15.63 -7.59
C ARG A 158 -20.17 16.75 -6.59
N SER A 159 -19.82 16.53 -5.32
CA SER A 159 -19.99 17.54 -4.26
C SER A 159 -18.91 18.62 -4.27
N ARG A 160 -17.92 18.51 -5.17
CA ARG A 160 -16.83 19.48 -5.36
C ARG A 160 -16.98 20.22 -6.68
N LYS A 161 -16.40 21.43 -6.76
CA LYS A 161 -16.32 22.16 -8.03
C LYS A 161 -15.15 21.63 -8.85
N GLU A 162 -15.32 21.58 -10.16
CA GLU A 162 -14.27 21.07 -11.05
C GLU A 162 -12.92 21.82 -10.93
N PRO A 163 -12.89 23.17 -10.78
CA PRO A 163 -11.65 23.90 -10.55
C PRO A 163 -10.92 23.50 -9.25
N GLU A 164 -11.66 23.14 -8.19
CA GLU A 164 -11.07 22.65 -6.94
C GLU A 164 -10.34 21.33 -7.15
N ILE A 165 -10.89 20.46 -8.01
CA ILE A 165 -10.27 19.17 -8.37
C ILE A 165 -9.05 19.40 -9.26
N ALA A 166 -9.16 20.30 -10.24
CA ALA A 166 -8.07 20.66 -11.14
C ALA A 166 -6.86 21.25 -10.39
N ALA A 167 -7.10 21.95 -9.28
CA ALA A 167 -6.05 22.52 -8.44
C ALA A 167 -5.27 21.47 -7.60
N LEU A 168 -5.74 20.23 -7.52
CA LEU A 168 -5.04 19.20 -6.75
C LEU A 168 -3.72 18.79 -7.41
N HIS A 169 -2.67 18.69 -6.60
CA HIS A 169 -1.34 18.29 -7.08
C HIS A 169 -1.37 16.87 -7.69
N GLY A 170 -1.11 16.79 -9.00
CA GLY A 170 -1.18 15.54 -9.78
C GLY A 170 -2.45 15.39 -10.64
N MET A 171 -3.32 16.41 -10.68
CA MET A 171 -4.53 16.42 -11.49
C MET A 171 -4.32 17.10 -12.85
N GLY A 172 -3.87 16.33 -13.85
CA GLY A 172 -3.70 16.83 -15.22
C GLY A 172 -4.99 16.80 -16.07
N PRO A 173 -4.98 17.41 -17.28
CA PRO A 173 -6.15 17.46 -18.18
C PRO A 173 -6.73 16.08 -18.52
N LYS A 174 -5.86 15.06 -18.69
CA LYS A 174 -6.26 13.68 -18.93
C LYS A 174 -7.05 13.08 -17.76
N ALA A 175 -6.62 13.34 -16.53
CA ALA A 175 -7.31 12.85 -15.34
C ALA A 175 -8.69 13.52 -15.20
N LEU A 176 -8.77 14.84 -15.42
CA LEU A 176 -10.04 15.57 -15.42
C LEU A 176 -11.00 15.03 -16.49
N ALA A 177 -10.53 14.75 -17.70
CA ALA A 177 -11.35 14.16 -18.76
C ALA A 177 -11.91 12.78 -18.36
N GLN A 178 -11.10 11.94 -17.73
CA GLN A 178 -11.54 10.63 -17.22
C GLN A 178 -12.59 10.77 -16.13
N LEU A 179 -12.42 11.73 -15.21
CA LEU A 179 -13.38 12.01 -14.14
C LEU A 179 -14.71 12.53 -14.67
N ARG A 180 -14.69 13.46 -15.64
CA ARG A 180 -15.90 13.94 -16.34
C ARG A 180 -16.63 12.80 -17.02
N ALA A 181 -15.91 11.93 -17.73
CA ALA A 181 -16.49 10.77 -18.40
C ALA A 181 -17.14 9.79 -17.41
N ALA A 182 -16.50 9.54 -16.26
CA ALA A 182 -17.04 8.68 -15.23
C ALA A 182 -18.30 9.28 -14.56
N LEU A 183 -18.30 10.58 -14.24
CA LEU A 183 -19.49 11.28 -13.74
C LEU A 183 -20.64 11.19 -14.76
N LYS A 184 -20.37 11.48 -16.04
CA LYS A 184 -21.37 11.40 -17.11
C LYS A 184 -21.95 9.99 -17.25
N LYS A 185 -21.10 8.96 -17.23
CA LYS A 185 -21.54 7.54 -17.29
C LYS A 185 -22.43 7.15 -16.11
N ALA A 186 -22.22 7.77 -14.94
CA ALA A 186 -23.04 7.57 -13.75
C ALA A 186 -24.27 8.51 -13.66
N GLY A 187 -24.55 9.32 -14.69
CA GLY A 187 -25.64 10.31 -14.66
C GLY A 187 -25.41 11.48 -13.69
N LEU A 188 -24.15 11.76 -13.36
CA LEU A 188 -23.72 12.83 -12.45
C LEU A 188 -22.97 13.92 -13.21
N ALA A 189 -22.85 15.09 -12.58
CA ALA A 189 -22.02 16.20 -13.03
C ALA A 189 -21.33 16.83 -11.81
N TYR A 190 -20.28 17.63 -12.05
CA TYR A 190 -19.68 18.44 -11.00
C TYR A 190 -20.67 19.44 -10.40
N LYS A 191 -20.37 19.90 -9.19
CA LYS A 191 -21.08 21.03 -8.59
C LYS A 191 -20.86 22.26 -9.48
N LYS A 192 -21.94 22.99 -9.76
CA LYS A 192 -21.89 24.30 -10.42
C LYS A 192 -21.11 25.32 -9.58
#